data_AF-A0A5C4JAT4-F1
#
_entry.id   AF-A0A5C4JAT4-F1
#
_cell.length_a   1.000
_cell.length_b   1.000
_cell.length_c   1.000
_cell.angle_alpha   90.00
_cell.angle_beta   90.00
_cell.angle_gamma   90.00
#
_symmetry.space_group_name_H-M   'P 1'
#
loop_
_entity.id
_entity.type
_entity.pdbx_description
1 polymer ?
#
loop_
_entity_poly.entity_id
_entity_poly.type
_entity_poly.pdbx_seq_one_letter_code
_entity_poly.pdbx_strand_id
1 'polypeptide(L)'
;METALESALESAVRDSVPVLPALRPVLPGGGLRPGSIVGLDGPGAASLGLALVAGVSRHGGADGTGGWCAVVGVPGFGVVAAAGMGAALERLLLVDDPGDRWPDVVAALAEAVDLILLCPPERPGAAAVRRLSALARKHGCVLTLTGAFANDWPGARLRLRLDDVAWEGLADGHGRLTARRAEIVAGGRDAPGPGRRARLWLPAADGTVTPDETVRPPLELVPPPVEHRAIA
;
A
#
# COMPACT_ATOMS: atom_id res chain seq x y z
N MET A 1 31.75 3.79 -2.78
CA MET A 1 30.59 3.81 -3.70
C MET A 1 29.36 3.20 -3.03
N GLU A 2 29.52 2.09 -2.31
CA GLU A 2 28.49 1.42 -1.49
C GLU A 2 27.87 2.31 -0.39
N THR A 3 28.68 3.07 0.34
CA THR A 3 28.23 3.98 1.42
C THR A 3 27.39 5.17 0.92
N ALA A 4 27.58 5.61 -0.32
CA ALA A 4 26.78 6.70 -0.92
C ALA A 4 25.43 6.18 -1.43
N LEU A 5 25.38 4.91 -1.86
CA LEU A 5 24.15 4.24 -2.24
C LEU A 5 23.29 3.94 -1.01
N GLU A 6 23.89 3.44 0.07
CA GLU A 6 23.20 3.24 1.36
C GLU A 6 22.67 4.55 1.94
N SER A 7 23.46 5.63 1.93
CA SER A 7 23.02 6.94 2.41
C SER A 7 21.91 7.57 1.55
N ALA A 8 21.94 7.40 0.23
CA ALA A 8 20.88 7.86 -0.66
C ALA A 8 19.60 7.02 -0.52
N LEU A 9 19.72 5.71 -0.28
CA LEU A 9 18.60 4.83 0.04
C LEU A 9 17.99 5.17 1.39
N GLU A 10 18.80 5.45 2.41
CA GLU A 10 18.33 5.91 3.73
C GLU A 10 17.67 7.29 3.68
N SER A 11 18.19 8.22 2.86
CA SER A 11 17.56 9.52 2.62
C SER A 11 16.23 9.39 1.87
N ALA A 12 16.18 8.57 0.82
CA ALA A 12 14.94 8.33 0.07
C ALA A 12 13.88 7.60 0.91
N VAL A 13 14.31 6.73 1.84
CA VAL A 13 13.43 6.08 2.82
C VAL A 13 12.88 7.11 3.82
N ARG A 14 13.67 8.09 4.26
CA ARG A 14 13.21 9.20 5.12
C ARG A 14 12.23 10.14 4.43
N ASP A 15 12.31 10.27 3.10
CA ASP A 15 11.39 11.10 2.30
C ASP A 15 10.14 10.33 1.80
N SER A 16 9.93 9.10 2.27
CA SER A 16 8.79 8.25 1.88
C SER A 16 7.84 7.97 3.04
N VAL A 17 6.55 7.84 2.74
CA VAL A 17 5.57 7.33 3.70
C VAL A 17 5.76 5.81 3.82
N PRO A 18 6.09 5.29 5.01
CA PRO A 18 6.56 3.92 5.14
C PRO A 18 5.45 2.89 5.04
N VAL A 19 5.83 1.69 4.63
CA VAL A 19 4.97 0.51 4.56
C VAL A 19 5.57 -0.66 5.32
N LEU A 20 4.78 -1.72 5.54
CA LEU A 20 5.30 -2.97 6.08
C LEU A 20 6.43 -3.52 5.20
N PRO A 21 7.48 -4.14 5.79
CA PRO A 21 8.63 -4.65 5.04
C PRO A 21 8.27 -5.54 3.84
N ALA A 22 7.25 -6.38 3.99
CA ALA A 22 6.76 -7.26 2.92
C ALA A 22 6.24 -6.52 1.67
N LEU A 23 5.85 -5.24 1.79
CA LEU A 23 5.33 -4.43 0.69
C LEU A 23 6.42 -3.59 -0.01
N ARG A 24 7.60 -3.44 0.59
CA ARG A 24 8.68 -2.62 0.02
C ARG A 24 9.13 -3.07 -1.39
N PRO A 25 9.25 -4.38 -1.70
CA PRO A 25 9.72 -4.82 -3.02
C PRO A 25 8.80 -4.42 -4.18
N VAL A 26 7.50 -4.30 -3.92
CA VAL A 26 6.51 -3.95 -4.93
C VAL A 26 6.38 -2.43 -5.13
N LEU A 27 6.90 -1.62 -4.21
CA LEU A 27 6.84 -0.16 -4.29
C LEU A 27 8.12 0.44 -4.89
N PRO A 28 8.01 1.36 -5.87
CA PRO A 28 9.15 2.16 -6.31
C PRO A 28 9.74 2.94 -5.12
N GLY A 29 11.04 2.76 -4.86
CA GLY A 29 11.70 3.43 -3.72
C GLY A 29 11.40 2.82 -2.35
N GLY A 30 10.67 1.70 -2.27
CA GLY A 30 10.44 0.98 -1.02
C GLY A 30 9.37 1.57 -0.09
N GLY A 31 8.69 2.63 -0.50
CA GLY A 31 7.64 3.30 0.28
C GLY A 31 6.63 4.01 -0.61
N LEU A 32 5.61 4.61 0.01
CA LEU A 32 4.64 5.44 -0.69
C LEU A 32 5.21 6.86 -0.83
N ARG A 33 4.97 7.49 -1.97
CA ARG A 33 5.41 8.87 -2.19
C ARG A 33 4.51 9.85 -1.40
N PRO A 34 5.04 10.76 -0.58
CA PRO A 34 4.22 11.77 0.10
C PRO A 34 3.36 12.56 -0.88
N GLY A 35 2.11 12.82 -0.49
CA GLY A 35 1.15 13.57 -1.30
C GLY A 35 0.67 12.86 -2.57
N SER A 36 0.96 11.56 -2.70
CA SER A 36 0.51 10.75 -3.82
C SER A 36 -0.92 10.23 -3.63
N ILE A 37 -1.53 9.85 -4.74
CA ILE A 37 -2.82 9.16 -4.77
C ILE A 37 -2.57 7.73 -5.24
N VAL A 38 -3.06 6.76 -4.46
CA VAL A 38 -2.83 5.33 -4.68
C VAL A 38 -4.17 4.60 -4.78
N GLY A 39 -4.41 3.92 -5.89
CA GLY A 39 -5.58 3.05 -6.04
C GLY A 39 -5.33 1.67 -5.47
N LEU A 40 -6.31 1.11 -4.74
CA LEU A 40 -6.30 -0.26 -4.22
C LEU A 40 -7.38 -1.08 -4.92
N ASP A 41 -6.96 -2.14 -5.60
CA ASP A 41 -7.83 -2.91 -6.49
C ASP A 41 -7.80 -4.41 -6.20
N GLY A 42 -8.81 -5.11 -6.71
CA GLY A 42 -8.93 -6.56 -6.63
C GLY A 42 -9.61 -7.09 -5.35
N PRO A 43 -9.83 -8.41 -5.26
CA PRO A 43 -10.58 -9.04 -4.17
C PRO A 43 -9.94 -8.89 -2.77
N GLY A 44 -8.69 -8.44 -2.69
CA GLY A 44 -7.98 -8.18 -1.45
C GLY A 44 -7.75 -6.69 -1.12
N ALA A 45 -8.37 -5.76 -1.84
CA ALA A 45 -8.12 -4.32 -1.68
C ALA A 45 -8.30 -3.81 -0.24
N ALA A 46 -9.32 -4.31 0.47
CA ALA A 46 -9.54 -3.97 1.88
C ALA A 46 -8.37 -4.41 2.79
N SER A 47 -7.90 -5.66 2.63
CA SER A 47 -6.75 -6.17 3.39
C SER A 47 -5.46 -5.43 3.06
N LEU A 48 -5.29 -5.02 1.81
CA LEU A 48 -4.16 -4.21 1.40
C LEU A 48 -4.21 -2.83 2.07
N GLY A 49 -5.39 -2.21 2.15
CA GLY A 49 -5.61 -0.98 2.91
C GLY A 49 -5.22 -1.13 4.38
N LEU A 50 -5.62 -2.23 5.03
CA LEU A 50 -5.22 -2.55 6.40
C LEU A 50 -3.69 -2.65 6.55
N ALA A 51 -3.01 -3.32 5.62
CA ALA A 51 -1.55 -3.45 5.64
C ALA A 51 -0.83 -2.10 5.46
N LEU A 52 -1.36 -1.20 4.63
CA LEU A 52 -0.80 0.15 4.48
C LEU A 52 -0.99 0.98 5.75
N VAL A 53 -2.17 0.93 6.37
CA VAL A 53 -2.43 1.56 7.68
C VAL A 53 -1.47 1.01 8.75
N ALA A 54 -1.23 -0.30 8.77
CA ALA A 54 -0.28 -0.91 9.70
C ALA A 54 1.16 -0.42 9.48
N GLY A 55 1.60 -0.33 8.22
CA GLY A 55 2.92 0.18 7.87
C GLY A 55 3.14 1.62 8.33
N VAL A 56 2.19 2.51 8.02
CA VAL A 56 2.29 3.93 8.37
C VAL A 56 2.19 4.13 9.88
N SER A 57 1.17 3.55 10.53
CA SER A 57 0.97 3.74 11.98
C SER A 57 2.11 3.22 12.84
N ARG A 58 2.86 2.21 12.37
CA ARG A 58 3.98 1.62 13.12
C ARG A 58 5.34 2.23 12.80
N HIS A 59 5.56 2.68 11.57
CA HIS A 59 6.89 3.08 11.10
C HIS A 59 6.96 4.53 10.61
N GLY A 60 5.83 5.23 10.49
CA GLY A 60 5.75 6.62 10.06
C GLY A 60 6.10 7.64 11.15
N GLY A 61 5.75 8.89 10.88
CA GLY A 61 6.03 10.02 11.76
C GLY A 61 7.47 10.53 11.65
N ALA A 62 7.66 11.82 11.89
CA ALA A 62 8.97 12.47 11.76
C ALA A 62 10.00 11.98 12.79
N ASP A 63 9.55 11.38 13.90
CA ASP A 63 10.35 10.88 15.01
C ASP A 63 10.46 9.35 15.06
N GLY A 64 9.90 8.65 14.06
CA GLY A 64 9.89 7.18 13.99
C GLY A 64 8.99 6.51 15.03
N THR A 65 8.12 7.26 15.72
CA THR A 65 7.19 6.70 16.72
C THR A 65 5.89 6.16 16.11
N GLY A 66 5.70 6.30 14.80
CA GLY A 66 4.49 5.92 14.08
C GLY A 66 3.78 7.13 13.44
N GLY A 67 3.21 6.95 12.26
CA GLY A 67 2.41 7.98 11.58
C GLY A 67 0.96 7.97 12.02
N TRP A 68 0.22 9.02 11.71
CA TRP A 68 -1.23 9.03 11.88
C TRP A 68 -1.92 8.52 10.62
N CYS A 69 -2.95 7.70 10.80
CA CYS A 69 -3.78 7.19 9.71
C CYS A 69 -5.23 7.60 9.94
N ALA A 70 -5.95 7.89 8.86
CA ALA A 70 -7.40 8.00 8.89
C ALA A 70 -8.07 7.01 7.95
N VAL A 71 -9.20 6.46 8.37
CA VAL A 71 -10.05 5.58 7.57
C VAL A 71 -11.40 6.27 7.43
N VAL A 72 -11.84 6.47 6.19
CA VAL A 72 -13.02 7.26 5.87
C VAL A 72 -13.94 6.49 4.94
N GLY A 73 -15.14 6.18 5.42
CA GLY A 73 -16.22 5.58 4.64
C GLY A 73 -15.98 4.13 4.21
N VAL A 74 -15.01 3.41 4.80
CA VAL A 74 -14.67 2.03 4.41
C VAL A 74 -15.63 1.05 5.10
N PRO A 75 -16.58 0.41 4.37
CA PRO A 75 -17.57 -0.45 5.00
C PRO A 75 -16.92 -1.68 5.61
N GLY A 76 -17.25 -1.95 6.88
CA GLY A 76 -16.73 -3.13 7.59
C GLY A 76 -15.22 -3.11 7.80
N PHE A 77 -14.61 -1.93 7.96
CA PHE A 77 -13.18 -1.82 8.24
C PHE A 77 -12.78 -2.66 9.46
N GLY A 78 -11.92 -3.65 9.24
CA GLY A 78 -11.54 -4.61 10.27
C GLY A 78 -10.47 -4.08 11.22
N VAL A 79 -10.86 -3.32 12.25
CA VAL A 79 -9.92 -2.77 13.26
C VAL A 79 -9.07 -3.86 13.92
N VAL A 80 -9.68 -4.99 14.29
CA VAL A 80 -8.97 -6.14 14.87
C VAL A 80 -7.98 -6.76 13.87
N ALA A 81 -8.35 -6.80 12.59
CA ALA A 81 -7.46 -7.30 11.54
C ALA A 81 -6.30 -6.33 11.29
N ALA A 82 -6.53 -5.01 11.36
CA ALA A 82 -5.46 -4.01 11.30
C ALA A 82 -4.46 -4.20 12.45
N ALA A 83 -4.94 -4.40 13.67
CA ALA A 83 -4.10 -4.66 14.84
C ALA A 83 -3.30 -5.96 14.68
N GLY A 84 -3.91 -7.03 14.15
CA GLY A 84 -3.21 -8.27 13.82
C GLY A 84 -2.08 -8.10 12.81
N MET A 85 -2.24 -7.18 11.85
CA MET A 85 -1.18 -6.80 10.90
C MET A 85 -0.13 -5.84 11.50
N GLY A 86 -0.31 -5.43 12.76
CA GLY A 86 0.63 -4.59 13.50
C GLY A 86 0.31 -3.09 13.52
N ALA A 87 -0.92 -2.69 13.16
CA ALA A 87 -1.34 -1.29 13.25
C ALA A 87 -1.40 -0.78 14.70
N ALA A 88 -0.88 0.42 14.94
CA ALA A 88 -1.00 1.13 16.20
C ALA A 88 -2.37 1.83 16.26
N LEU A 89 -3.33 1.24 16.97
CA LEU A 89 -4.72 1.72 16.99
C LEU A 89 -4.87 3.10 17.64
N GLU A 90 -3.97 3.44 18.55
CA GLU A 90 -3.88 4.76 19.17
C GLU A 90 -3.52 5.89 18.19
N ARG A 91 -3.08 5.54 16.97
CA ARG A 91 -2.78 6.47 15.86
C ARG A 91 -3.77 6.37 14.70
N LEU A 92 -4.94 5.75 14.93
CA LEU A 92 -5.96 5.54 13.92
C LEU A 92 -7.18 6.43 14.19
N LEU A 93 -7.53 7.25 13.22
CA LEU A 93 -8.79 7.99 13.16
C LEU A 93 -9.78 7.23 12.28
N LEU A 94 -11.00 7.02 12.77
CA LEU A 94 -12.04 6.29 12.04
C LEU A 94 -13.27 7.19 11.84
N VAL A 95 -13.70 7.32 10.59
CA VAL A 95 -14.94 7.98 10.19
C VAL A 95 -15.75 6.99 9.37
N ASP A 96 -16.68 6.28 10.03
CA ASP A 96 -17.45 5.21 9.41
C ASP A 96 -18.42 5.71 8.34
N ASP A 97 -19.17 6.77 8.65
CA ASP A 97 -20.16 7.37 7.74
C ASP A 97 -19.91 8.88 7.58
N PRO A 98 -19.11 9.28 6.57
CA PRO A 98 -18.84 10.70 6.33
C PRO A 98 -20.01 11.43 5.63
N GLY A 99 -21.01 10.71 5.13
CA GLY A 99 -22.13 11.24 4.35
C GLY A 99 -21.71 12.13 3.18
N ASP A 100 -22.58 13.07 2.80
CA ASP A 100 -22.34 14.01 1.68
C ASP A 100 -21.17 14.98 1.92
N ARG A 101 -20.75 15.15 3.18
CA ARG A 101 -19.62 16.00 3.56
C ARG A 101 -18.28 15.29 3.53
N TRP A 102 -18.21 14.08 2.97
CA TRP A 102 -16.97 13.33 2.84
C TRP A 102 -15.79 14.14 2.26
N PRO A 103 -15.96 15.06 1.29
CA PRO A 103 -14.82 15.82 0.79
C PRO A 103 -14.25 16.78 1.85
N ASP A 104 -15.09 17.36 2.71
CA ASP A 104 -14.64 18.26 3.77
C ASP A 104 -13.96 17.50 4.90
N VAL A 105 -14.49 16.31 5.25
CA VAL A 105 -13.86 15.40 6.22
C VAL A 105 -12.46 15.01 5.76
N VAL A 106 -12.32 14.55 4.51
CA VAL A 106 -11.01 14.16 3.95
C VAL A 106 -10.07 15.36 3.89
N ALA A 107 -10.57 16.54 3.52
CA ALA A 107 -9.77 17.75 3.47
C ALA A 107 -9.19 18.13 4.85
N ALA A 108 -10.01 18.09 5.90
CA ALA A 108 -9.57 18.39 7.26
C ALA A 108 -8.55 17.37 7.77
N LEU A 109 -8.77 16.08 7.49
CA LEU A 109 -7.87 15.01 7.90
C LEU A 109 -6.52 15.07 7.18
N ALA A 110 -6.50 15.46 5.90
CA ALA A 110 -5.28 15.52 5.09
C ALA A 110 -4.22 16.48 5.64
N GLU A 111 -4.61 17.43 6.50
CA GLU A 111 -3.66 18.35 7.15
C GLU A 111 -2.98 17.73 8.39
N ALA A 112 -3.54 16.65 8.93
CA ALA A 112 -3.17 16.09 10.23
C ALA A 112 -2.59 14.67 10.19
N VAL A 113 -2.75 13.95 9.07
CA VAL A 113 -2.37 12.52 8.96
C VAL A 113 -1.44 12.26 7.77
N ASP A 114 -0.66 11.19 7.87
CA ASP A 114 0.27 10.76 6.82
C ASP A 114 -0.43 9.94 5.73
N LEU A 115 -1.50 9.22 6.10
CA LEU A 115 -2.26 8.37 5.19
C LEU A 115 -3.76 8.44 5.47
N ILE A 116 -4.54 8.55 4.39
CA ILE A 116 -6.00 8.37 4.42
C ILE A 116 -6.37 7.16 3.58
N LEU A 117 -7.08 6.21 4.16
CA LEU A 117 -7.79 5.14 3.45
C LEU A 117 -9.24 5.56 3.24
N LEU A 118 -9.55 5.93 2.01
CA LEU A 118 -10.84 6.45 1.61
C LEU A 118 -11.59 5.44 0.73
N CYS A 119 -12.83 5.13 1.12
CA CYS A 119 -13.83 4.56 0.22
C CYS A 119 -14.89 5.65 -0.05
N PRO A 120 -14.84 6.34 -1.20
CA PRO A 120 -15.83 7.37 -1.51
C PRO A 120 -17.24 6.76 -1.53
N PRO A 121 -18.24 7.37 -0.89
CA PRO A 121 -19.62 6.86 -0.90
C PRO A 121 -20.28 6.99 -2.27
N GLU A 122 -19.78 7.90 -3.10
CA GLU A 122 -20.25 8.17 -4.46
C GLU A 122 -19.09 8.49 -5.40
N ARG A 123 -19.37 8.55 -6.71
CA ARG A 123 -18.37 8.92 -7.72
C ARG A 123 -17.85 10.35 -7.44
N PRO A 124 -16.54 10.54 -7.18
CA PRO A 124 -16.00 11.86 -6.85
C PRO A 124 -16.16 12.87 -7.99
N GLY A 125 -16.77 14.02 -7.70
CA GLY A 125 -16.84 15.14 -8.63
C GLY A 125 -15.46 15.76 -8.90
N ALA A 126 -15.27 16.36 -10.08
CA ALA A 126 -13.98 16.93 -10.51
C ALA A 126 -13.44 18.02 -9.56
N ALA A 127 -14.33 18.80 -8.92
CA ALA A 127 -13.94 19.82 -7.95
C ALA A 127 -13.33 19.19 -6.67
N ALA A 128 -13.99 18.16 -6.12
CA ALA A 128 -13.51 17.42 -4.95
C ALA A 128 -12.16 16.73 -5.24
N VAL A 129 -12.06 16.02 -6.37
CA VAL A 129 -10.81 15.40 -6.82
C VAL A 129 -9.66 16.41 -6.87
N ARG A 130 -9.85 17.57 -7.53
CA ARG A 130 -8.80 18.59 -7.67
C ARG A 130 -8.38 19.15 -6.33
N ARG A 131 -9.35 19.51 -5.47
CA ARG A 131 -9.11 20.05 -4.13
C ARG A 131 -8.34 19.05 -3.26
N LEU A 132 -8.85 17.82 -3.14
CA LEU A 132 -8.26 16.79 -2.29
C LEU A 132 -6.89 16.34 -2.79
N SER A 133 -6.69 16.24 -4.10
CA SER A 133 -5.37 15.95 -4.66
C SER A 133 -4.36 17.08 -4.40
N ALA A 134 -4.82 18.34 -4.36
CA ALA A 134 -3.97 19.47 -4.02
C ALA A 134 -3.61 19.49 -2.52
N LEU A 135 -4.57 19.19 -1.64
CA LEU A 135 -4.33 19.09 -0.19
C LEU A 135 -3.38 17.95 0.15
N ALA A 136 -3.59 16.76 -0.43
CA ALA A 136 -2.66 15.63 -0.31
C ALA A 136 -1.21 16.06 -0.63
N ARG A 137 -1.00 16.72 -1.78
CA ARG A 137 0.32 17.24 -2.16
C ARG A 137 0.87 18.30 -1.22
N LYS A 138 0.03 19.24 -0.78
CA LYS A 138 0.41 20.35 0.09
C LYS A 138 0.88 19.84 1.46
N HIS A 139 0.20 18.83 2.00
CA HIS A 139 0.43 18.33 3.35
C HIS A 139 1.24 17.03 3.40
N GLY A 140 1.64 16.48 2.25
CA GLY A 140 2.38 15.23 2.19
C GLY A 140 1.53 13.97 2.49
N CYS A 141 0.23 14.13 2.79
CA CYS A 141 -0.70 13.03 3.05
C CYS A 141 -0.89 12.14 1.82
N VAL A 142 -0.72 10.83 1.97
CA VAL A 142 -1.05 9.84 0.93
C VAL A 142 -2.53 9.52 0.96
N LEU A 143 -3.22 9.70 -0.16
CA LEU A 143 -4.62 9.31 -0.29
C LEU A 143 -4.71 7.94 -0.98
N THR A 144 -5.04 6.93 -0.20
CA THR A 144 -5.32 5.57 -0.67
C THR A 144 -6.81 5.39 -0.92
N LEU A 145 -7.18 4.85 -2.08
CA LEU A 145 -8.55 4.73 -2.53
C LEU A 145 -8.94 3.27 -2.65
N THR A 146 -10.09 2.91 -2.08
CA THR A 146 -10.66 1.56 -2.19
C THR A 146 -12.16 1.64 -2.55
N GLY A 147 -12.77 0.48 -2.80
CA GLY A 147 -14.17 0.36 -3.19
C GLY A 147 -14.42 0.68 -4.68
N ALA A 148 -15.70 0.78 -5.04
CA ALA A 148 -16.16 0.81 -6.43
C ALA A 148 -15.58 1.98 -7.25
N PHE A 149 -15.31 3.11 -6.60
CA PHE A 149 -14.85 4.34 -7.26
C PHE A 149 -13.34 4.55 -7.16
N ALA A 150 -12.57 3.59 -6.62
CA ALA A 150 -11.12 3.71 -6.48
C ALA A 150 -10.41 3.95 -7.83
N ASN A 151 -10.94 3.35 -8.90
CA ASN A 151 -10.40 3.48 -10.24
C ASN A 151 -10.78 4.79 -10.95
N ASP A 152 -11.84 5.45 -10.49
CA ASP A 152 -12.38 6.64 -11.12
C ASP A 152 -11.63 7.91 -10.77
N TRP A 153 -10.71 7.87 -9.79
CA TRP A 153 -9.98 9.05 -9.35
C TRP A 153 -8.87 9.44 -10.34
N PRO A 154 -8.98 10.59 -11.02
CA PRO A 154 -7.94 11.08 -11.90
C PRO A 154 -6.65 11.40 -11.13
N GLY A 155 -5.51 10.95 -11.65
CA GLY A 155 -4.20 11.27 -11.07
C GLY A 155 -3.68 10.24 -10.07
N ALA A 156 -4.37 9.12 -9.85
CA ALA A 156 -3.77 7.94 -9.23
C ALA A 156 -2.66 7.40 -10.16
N ARG A 157 -1.40 7.59 -9.74
CA ARG A 157 -0.22 7.22 -10.53
C ARG A 157 0.32 5.84 -10.17
N LEU A 158 0.02 5.37 -8.96
CA LEU A 158 0.27 4.03 -8.49
C LEU A 158 -1.07 3.34 -8.25
N ARG A 159 -1.21 2.11 -8.75
CA ARG A 159 -2.30 1.21 -8.42
C ARG A 159 -1.72 -0.08 -7.88
N LEU A 160 -2.20 -0.51 -6.73
CA LEU A 160 -1.83 -1.77 -6.13
C LEU A 160 -3.02 -2.71 -6.22
N ARG A 161 -2.82 -3.83 -6.88
CA ARG A 161 -3.84 -4.86 -7.04
C ARG A 161 -3.41 -6.13 -6.35
N LEU A 162 -4.34 -6.79 -5.69
CA LEU A 162 -4.11 -8.08 -5.07
C LEU A 162 -4.74 -9.19 -5.93
N ASP A 163 -3.88 -10.13 -6.34
CA ASP A 163 -4.14 -11.23 -7.27
C ASP A 163 -3.76 -12.59 -6.67
N ASP A 164 -4.06 -13.65 -7.41
CA ASP A 164 -3.63 -15.05 -7.15
C ASP A 164 -3.79 -15.44 -5.68
N VAL A 165 -5.04 -15.41 -5.21
CA VAL A 165 -5.39 -15.59 -3.81
C VAL A 165 -5.60 -17.06 -3.49
N ALA A 166 -4.80 -17.60 -2.57
CA ALA A 166 -4.96 -18.94 -2.03
C ALA A 166 -5.10 -18.89 -0.50
N TRP A 167 -6.19 -19.46 0.03
CA TRP A 167 -6.43 -19.54 1.47
C TRP A 167 -6.01 -20.88 2.06
N GLU A 168 -5.62 -20.85 3.33
CA GLU A 168 -5.26 -22.01 4.14
C GLU A 168 -6.04 -22.04 5.46
N GLY A 169 -6.08 -23.21 6.10
CA GLY A 169 -6.72 -23.42 7.41
C GLY A 169 -8.03 -24.23 7.37
N LEU A 170 -8.51 -24.56 6.17
CA LEU A 170 -9.49 -25.63 5.99
C LEU A 170 -8.72 -26.95 5.90
N ALA A 171 -8.91 -27.83 6.88
CA ALA A 171 -8.31 -29.17 6.89
C ALA A 171 -9.03 -30.06 5.86
N ASP A 172 -9.80 -31.05 6.32
CA ASP A 172 -10.62 -31.90 5.44
C ASP A 172 -11.92 -31.19 4.99
N GLY A 173 -11.80 -29.98 4.45
CA GLY A 173 -12.94 -29.16 3.99
C GLY A 173 -13.73 -28.44 5.10
N HIS A 174 -13.29 -28.53 6.35
CA HIS A 174 -13.86 -27.83 7.49
C HIS A 174 -12.74 -27.19 8.34
N GLY A 175 -13.06 -26.11 9.04
CA GLY A 175 -12.09 -25.35 9.84
C GLY A 175 -12.27 -23.84 9.71
N ARG A 176 -11.22 -23.08 10.04
CA ARG A 176 -11.19 -21.62 9.93
C ARG A 176 -10.11 -21.23 8.95
N LEU A 177 -10.40 -20.29 8.05
CA LEU A 177 -9.37 -19.67 7.23
C LEU A 177 -8.39 -18.92 8.14
N THR A 178 -7.14 -19.36 8.18
CA THR A 178 -6.12 -18.80 9.08
C THR A 178 -5.08 -17.97 8.34
N ALA A 179 -4.78 -18.29 7.09
CA ALA A 179 -3.74 -17.61 6.33
C ALA A 179 -4.13 -17.48 4.85
N ARG A 180 -3.55 -16.49 4.18
CA ARG A 180 -3.81 -16.21 2.77
C ARG A 180 -2.53 -15.85 2.06
N ARG A 181 -2.15 -16.64 1.05
CA ARG A 181 -1.14 -16.27 0.06
C ARG A 181 -1.79 -15.40 -1.01
N ALA A 182 -1.08 -14.36 -1.41
CA ALA A 182 -1.50 -13.43 -2.44
C ALA A 182 -0.31 -12.87 -3.21
N GLU A 183 -0.53 -12.53 -4.48
CA GLU A 183 0.39 -11.74 -5.29
C GLU A 183 -0.09 -10.29 -5.32
N ILE A 184 0.73 -9.35 -4.88
CA ILE A 184 0.48 -7.93 -5.11
C ILE A 184 1.18 -7.51 -6.38
N VAL A 185 0.45 -6.78 -7.23
CA VAL A 185 0.94 -6.18 -8.46
C VAL A 185 0.82 -4.67 -8.35
N ALA A 186 1.95 -3.96 -8.45
CA ALA A 186 1.99 -2.52 -8.63
C ALA A 186 2.00 -2.18 -10.11
N GLY A 187 1.06 -1.34 -10.53
CA GLY A 187 0.98 -0.79 -11.88
C GLY A 187 0.69 0.70 -11.89
N GLY A 188 0.56 1.27 -13.09
CA GLY A 188 0.31 2.69 -13.30
C GLY A 188 1.55 3.43 -13.80
N ARG A 189 1.49 4.75 -13.76
CA ARG A 189 2.58 5.62 -14.27
C ARG A 189 3.85 5.51 -13.44
N ASP A 190 3.71 5.28 -12.14
CA ASP A 190 4.85 5.16 -11.22
C ASP A 190 5.40 3.72 -11.18
N ALA A 191 4.73 2.75 -11.81
CA ALA A 191 5.18 1.37 -12.00
C ALA A 191 4.88 0.88 -13.43
N PRO A 192 5.59 1.41 -14.46
CA PRO A 192 5.32 1.12 -15.86
C PRO A 192 5.71 -0.31 -16.27
N GLY A 193 5.20 -0.78 -17.41
CA GLY A 193 5.51 -2.10 -17.96
C GLY A 193 4.66 -3.22 -17.32
N PRO A 194 5.18 -4.45 -17.15
CA PRO A 194 4.43 -5.56 -16.56
C PRO A 194 4.13 -5.38 -15.06
N GLY A 195 4.53 -4.25 -14.48
CA GLY A 195 4.38 -3.91 -13.07
C GLY A 195 5.46 -4.55 -12.19
N ARG A 196 5.57 -4.08 -10.95
CA ARG A 196 6.34 -4.77 -9.90
C ARG A 196 5.42 -5.77 -9.21
N ARG A 197 5.96 -6.93 -8.83
CA ARG A 197 5.19 -8.00 -8.20
C ARG A 197 5.88 -8.52 -6.96
N ALA A 198 5.09 -8.88 -5.96
CA ALA A 198 5.57 -9.57 -4.77
C ALA A 198 4.51 -10.55 -4.29
N ARG A 199 4.93 -11.75 -3.90
CA ARG A 199 4.07 -12.71 -3.19
C ARG A 199 4.28 -12.59 -1.70
N LEU A 200 3.18 -12.65 -0.97
CA LEU A 200 3.17 -12.48 0.47
C LEU A 200 2.01 -13.23 1.12
N TRP A 201 2.15 -13.44 2.41
CA TRP A 201 1.07 -13.78 3.30
C TRP A 201 0.35 -12.50 3.72
N LEU A 202 -0.96 -12.41 3.45
CA LEU A 202 -1.82 -11.29 3.84
C LEU A 202 -3.22 -11.78 4.22
N PRO A 203 -3.47 -12.20 5.46
CA PRO A 203 -2.49 -12.35 6.54
C PRO A 203 -1.78 -13.71 6.52
N ALA A 204 -0.66 -13.83 7.24
CA ALA A 204 -0.11 -15.09 7.70
C ALA A 204 -0.97 -15.67 8.84
N ALA A 205 -0.67 -16.90 9.27
CA ALA A 205 -1.46 -17.60 10.30
C ALA A 205 -1.50 -16.87 11.66
N ASP A 206 -0.49 -16.04 11.95
CA ASP A 206 -0.38 -15.21 13.14
C ASP A 206 -1.02 -13.81 12.98
N GLY A 207 -1.60 -13.51 11.82
CA GLY A 207 -2.20 -12.21 11.49
C GLY A 207 -1.24 -11.22 10.82
N THR A 208 0.07 -11.50 10.79
CA THR A 208 1.07 -10.58 10.25
C THR A 208 1.11 -10.58 8.72
N VAL A 209 1.91 -9.66 8.15
CA VAL A 209 2.16 -9.58 6.70
C VAL A 209 3.63 -9.89 6.45
N THR A 210 3.89 -11.02 5.79
CA THR A 210 5.25 -11.52 5.56
C THR A 210 5.47 -11.89 4.10
N PRO A 211 6.70 -11.81 3.56
CA PRO A 211 7.00 -12.35 2.23
C PRO A 211 6.66 -13.84 2.14
N ASP A 212 6.19 -14.28 0.98
CA ASP A 212 6.03 -15.70 0.69
C ASP A 212 7.34 -16.24 0.10
N GLU A 213 8.21 -16.75 0.98
CA GLU A 213 9.54 -17.28 0.61
C GLU A 213 9.48 -18.60 -0.18
N THR A 214 8.30 -19.23 -0.31
CA THR A 214 8.13 -20.46 -1.08
C THR A 214 8.29 -20.25 -2.59
N VAL A 215 8.21 -18.99 -3.04
CA VAL A 215 8.48 -18.62 -4.43
C VAL A 215 9.91 -18.16 -4.59
N ARG A 216 10.74 -19.03 -5.20
CA ARG A 216 12.07 -18.64 -5.67
C ARG A 216 11.91 -17.50 -6.69
N PRO A 217 12.78 -16.48 -6.68
CA PRO A 217 12.79 -15.49 -7.75
C PRO A 217 12.93 -16.22 -9.11
N PRO A 218 12.30 -15.71 -10.18
CA PRO A 218 12.56 -16.23 -11.51
C PRO A 218 14.08 -16.25 -11.72
N LEU A 219 14.63 -17.40 -12.11
CA LEU A 219 16.06 -17.52 -12.40
C LEU A 219 16.40 -16.47 -13.45
N GLU A 220 17.23 -15.49 -13.08
CA GLU A 220 17.76 -14.53 -14.02
C GLU A 220 18.66 -15.29 -14.99
N LEU A 221 18.26 -15.37 -16.26
CA LEU A 221 19.10 -15.89 -17.32
C LEU A 221 20.23 -14.89 -17.53
N VAL A 222 21.36 -15.11 -16.84
CA VAL A 222 22.60 -14.40 -17.13
C VAL A 222 23.08 -14.87 -18.51
N PRO A 223 23.06 -14.01 -19.55
CA PRO A 223 23.58 -14.41 -20.85
C PRO A 223 25.06 -14.78 -20.70
N PRO A 224 25.54 -15.84 -21.35
CA PRO A 224 26.94 -16.23 -21.27
C PRO A 224 27.83 -15.06 -21.74
N PRO A 225 29.02 -14.88 -21.13
CA PRO A 225 29.92 -13.80 -21.52
C PRO A 225 30.21 -13.88 -23.02
N VAL A 226 29.99 -12.77 -23.72
CA VAL A 226 30.26 -12.68 -25.15
C VAL A 226 31.78 -12.67 -25.32
N GLU A 227 32.36 -13.79 -25.74
CA GLU A 227 33.77 -13.82 -26.12
C GLU A 227 33.96 -12.95 -27.36
N HIS A 228 34.56 -11.76 -27.17
CA HIS A 228 35.03 -10.96 -28.28
C HIS A 228 36.21 -11.69 -28.93
N ARG A 229 35.95 -12.41 -30.02
CA ARG A 229 37.01 -12.87 -30.92
C ARG A 229 37.74 -11.65 -31.46
N ALA A 230 38.97 -11.45 -31.00
CA ALA A 230 39.91 -10.54 -31.62
C ALA A 230 40.09 -10.97 -33.08
N ILE A 231 39.70 -10.09 -34.01
CA ILE A 231 40.00 -10.25 -35.42
C ILE A 231 41.48 -9.86 -35.57
N ALA A 232 42.30 -10.84 -35.93
CA ALA A 232 43.71 -10.68 -36.28
C ALA A 232 43.86 -10.08 -37.69
#